data_AF-A0A2I0KR20-F1
#
_entry.id   AF-A0A2I0KR20-F1
#
_cell.length_a   1.000
_cell.length_b   1.000
_cell.length_c   1.000
_cell.angle_alpha   90.00
_cell.angle_beta   90.00
_cell.angle_gamma   90.00
#
_symmetry.space_group_name_H-M   'P 1'
#
loop_
_entity.id
_entity.type
_entity.pdbx_description
1 polymer ?
#
loop_
_entity_poly.entity_id
_entity_poly.type
_entity_poly.pdbx_seq_one_letter_code
_entity_poly.pdbx_strand_id
1 'polypeptide(L)'
;LDSKMNPFEERGNDEDRGHDNEADAHELGSQIRDEGADAQDLEACMFQEFGNVFPEKLPKGLPPIRGIEHQIDFVPGVAIPNWPAYQSNPEETN
;
A
#
# COMPACT_ATOMS: atom_id res chain seq x y z
N LEU A 1 48.36 -38.25 5.82
CA LEU A 1 49.10 -39.53 5.70
C LEU A 1 48.43 -40.50 6.66
N ASP A 2 47.62 -41.49 6.26
CA ASP A 2 47.40 -42.09 4.95
C ASP A 2 45.96 -42.62 4.86
N SER A 3 45.35 -42.33 3.71
CA SER A 3 44.21 -43.08 3.18
C SER A 3 44.59 -44.56 3.08
N LYS A 4 43.92 -45.44 3.84
CA LYS A 4 43.92 -46.85 3.52
C LYS A 4 42.59 -47.20 2.86
N MET A 5 42.56 -46.91 1.57
CA MET A 5 41.62 -47.49 0.61
C MET A 5 41.58 -49.01 0.82
N ASN A 6 40.37 -49.56 0.82
CA ASN A 6 40.13 -50.99 0.87
C ASN A 6 40.63 -51.64 -0.44
N PRO A 7 41.57 -52.60 -0.37
CA PRO A 7 42.24 -53.14 -1.55
C PRO A 7 41.52 -54.34 -2.19
N PHE A 8 40.19 -54.45 -2.09
CA PHE A 8 39.47 -55.68 -2.48
C PHE A 8 38.23 -55.55 -3.38
N GLU A 9 37.94 -54.39 -3.96
CA GLU A 9 36.89 -54.32 -4.99
C GLU A 9 37.38 -53.56 -6.23
N GLU A 10 38.13 -54.28 -7.07
CA GLU A 10 38.02 -54.08 -8.52
C GLU A 10 37.09 -55.16 -9.08
N ARG A 11 35.92 -54.74 -9.55
CA ARG A 11 35.33 -55.36 -10.75
C ARG A 11 34.63 -54.28 -11.54
N GLY A 12 35.20 -54.00 -12.70
CA GLY A 12 34.75 -52.95 -13.60
C GLY A 12 33.45 -53.25 -14.33
N ASN A 13 33.05 -52.19 -15.04
CA ASN A 13 32.28 -52.10 -16.27
C ASN A 13 30.85 -52.66 -16.24
N ASP A 14 29.88 -51.81 -16.56
CA ASP A 14 29.30 -51.84 -17.91
C ASP A 14 28.45 -50.57 -18.15
N GLU A 15 28.64 -50.00 -19.34
CA GLU A 15 27.90 -48.88 -19.88
C GLU A 15 26.42 -49.26 -20.01
N ASP A 16 25.51 -48.49 -19.42
CA ASP A 16 24.15 -48.44 -19.94
C ASP A 16 23.70 -47.01 -20.16
N ARG A 17 23.17 -46.83 -21.37
CA ARG A 17 22.72 -45.59 -21.97
C ARG A 17 21.42 -45.15 -21.33
N GLY A 18 21.23 -43.83 -21.37
CA GLY A 18 19.91 -43.22 -21.34
C GLY A 18 19.62 -42.56 -20.00
N HIS A 19 19.05 -41.39 -19.93
CA HIS A 19 18.47 -40.54 -20.95
C HIS A 19 18.85 -39.11 -20.56
N ASP A 20 19.42 -38.38 -21.51
CA ASP A 20 19.29 -36.94 -21.61
C ASP A 20 17.80 -36.59 -21.66
N ASN A 21 17.13 -36.58 -20.51
CA ASN A 21 15.89 -35.84 -20.43
C ASN A 21 16.26 -34.37 -20.27
N GLU A 22 16.59 -33.80 -21.42
CA GLU A 22 16.59 -32.38 -21.70
C GLU A 22 15.37 -31.75 -21.04
N ALA A 23 15.64 -30.62 -20.39
CA ALA A 23 14.71 -29.91 -19.56
C ALA A 23 13.39 -29.64 -20.30
N ASP A 24 12.28 -30.10 -19.74
CA ASP A 24 11.00 -29.45 -19.97
C ASP A 24 10.25 -29.31 -18.66
N ALA A 25 10.80 -28.43 -17.81
CA ALA A 25 10.20 -28.05 -16.53
C ALA A 25 9.89 -26.55 -16.49
N HIS A 26 9.57 -25.90 -17.61
CA HIS A 26 9.23 -24.47 -17.59
C HIS A 26 8.18 -24.07 -18.64
N GLU A 27 6.99 -24.66 -18.59
CA GLU A 27 5.79 -24.02 -19.17
C GLU A 27 4.60 -24.04 -18.19
N LEU A 28 4.87 -23.81 -16.90
CA LEU A 28 3.83 -23.32 -15.96
C LEU A 28 3.93 -21.79 -15.83
N GLY A 29 4.24 -21.13 -16.94
CA GLY A 29 4.29 -19.68 -17.05
C GLY A 29 2.96 -19.15 -17.54
N SER A 30 2.12 -18.74 -16.59
CA SER A 30 1.18 -17.65 -16.82
C SER A 30 -0.03 -17.95 -17.71
N GLN A 31 -0.83 -18.94 -17.35
CA GLN A 31 -2.26 -18.92 -17.68
C GLN A 31 -3.05 -18.29 -16.52
N ILE A 32 -2.56 -17.15 -16.02
CA ILE A 32 -3.44 -16.22 -15.33
C ILE A 32 -4.17 -15.54 -16.47
N ARG A 33 -5.41 -15.96 -16.71
CA ARG A 33 -6.33 -15.17 -17.53
C ARG A 33 -6.28 -13.78 -16.92
N ASP A 34 -5.90 -12.79 -17.71
CA ASP A 34 -5.97 -11.38 -17.35
C ASP A 34 -7.45 -10.99 -17.17
N GLU A 35 -8.09 -11.53 -16.14
CA GLU A 35 -9.18 -10.89 -15.41
C GLU A 35 -8.51 -10.09 -14.28
N GLY A 36 -7.50 -9.31 -14.66
CA GLY A 36 -7.11 -8.15 -13.89
C GLY A 36 -8.20 -7.11 -14.15
N ALA A 37 -9.19 -7.04 -13.26
CA ALA A 37 -9.67 -5.71 -12.89
C ALA A 37 -8.42 -5.00 -12.39
N ASP A 38 -7.85 -4.20 -13.28
CA ASP A 38 -6.65 -3.46 -13.09
C ASP A 38 -6.81 -2.68 -11.79
N ALA A 39 -5.94 -2.97 -10.82
CA ALA A 39 -5.96 -2.27 -9.53
C ALA A 39 -5.85 -0.73 -9.71
N GLN A 40 -5.41 -0.28 -10.89
CA GLN A 40 -5.38 1.10 -11.34
C GLN A 40 -6.78 1.68 -11.64
N ASP A 41 -7.71 0.90 -12.20
CA ASP A 41 -9.09 1.32 -12.45
C ASP A 41 -9.90 1.36 -11.14
N LEU A 42 -9.59 0.47 -10.19
CA LEU A 42 -10.21 0.53 -8.86
C LEU A 42 -9.81 1.81 -8.10
N GLU A 43 -8.54 2.23 -8.17
CA GLU A 43 -8.08 3.50 -7.58
C GLU A 43 -8.81 4.69 -8.23
N ALA A 44 -8.87 4.72 -9.57
CA ALA A 44 -9.56 5.77 -10.31
C ALA A 44 -11.07 5.81 -9.99
N CYS A 45 -11.74 4.65 -9.90
CA CYS A 45 -13.14 4.54 -9.51
C CYS A 45 -13.39 5.08 -8.10
N MET A 46 -12.53 4.75 -7.13
CA MET A 46 -12.66 5.23 -5.76
C MET A 46 -12.57 6.76 -5.68
N PHE A 47 -11.60 7.37 -6.35
CA PHE A 47 -11.48 8.83 -6.33
C PHE A 47 -12.64 9.53 -7.07
N GLN A 48 -13.17 8.93 -8.14
CA GLN A 48 -14.34 9.47 -8.83
C GLN A 48 -15.60 9.43 -7.95
N GLU A 49 -15.82 8.34 -7.21
CA GLU A 49 -16.99 8.18 -6.33
C GLU A 49 -16.94 9.13 -5.10
N PHE A 50 -15.76 9.39 -4.56
CA PHE A 50 -15.54 10.22 -3.36
C PHE A 50 -15.04 11.65 -3.65
N GLY A 51 -15.19 12.14 -4.88
CA GLY A 51 -14.70 13.47 -5.28
C GLY A 51 -15.26 14.64 -4.44
N ASN A 52 -16.40 14.46 -3.77
CA ASN A 52 -16.98 15.44 -2.85
C ASN A 52 -16.35 15.42 -1.43
N VAL A 53 -15.73 14.31 -1.03
CA VAL A 53 -15.02 14.17 0.26
C VAL A 53 -13.65 14.83 0.18
N PHE A 54 -13.02 14.79 -1.00
CA PHE A 54 -11.70 15.35 -1.27
C PHE A 54 -11.71 16.35 -2.45
N PRO A 55 -12.41 17.49 -2.32
CA PRO A 55 -12.46 18.48 -3.39
C PRO A 55 -11.12 19.21 -3.55
N GLU A 56 -10.73 19.53 -4.78
CA GLU A 56 -9.51 20.32 -5.08
C GLU A 56 -9.56 21.73 -4.45
N LYS A 57 -10.77 22.27 -4.29
CA LYS A 57 -11.04 23.58 -3.66
C LYS A 57 -12.22 23.48 -2.71
N LEU A 58 -12.14 24.17 -1.58
CA LEU A 58 -13.23 24.22 -0.62
C LEU A 58 -14.52 24.74 -1.29
N PRO A 59 -15.65 24.03 -1.17
CA PRO A 59 -16.90 24.46 -1.79
C PRO A 59 -17.35 25.78 -1.17
N LYS A 60 -17.92 26.66 -2.00
CA LYS A 60 -18.51 27.93 -1.57
C LYS A 60 -19.87 27.63 -0.93
N GLY A 61 -19.87 27.17 0.32
CA GLY A 61 -21.10 26.80 1.02
C GLY A 61 -20.82 26.35 2.44
N LEU A 62 -21.88 26.36 3.26
CA LEU A 62 -21.80 25.75 4.58
C LEU A 62 -21.68 24.23 4.42
N PRO A 63 -20.89 23.56 5.28
CA PRO A 63 -20.88 22.11 5.31
C PRO A 63 -22.30 21.60 5.57
N PRO A 64 -22.64 20.37 5.11
CA PRO A 64 -23.93 19.77 5.40
C PRO A 64 -24.26 19.84 6.89
N ILE A 65 -25.53 20.10 7.22
CA ILE A 65 -25.99 20.13 8.61
C ILE A 65 -25.75 18.75 9.22
N ARG A 66 -24.77 18.68 10.13
CA ARG A 66 -24.50 17.47 10.91
C ARG A 66 -25.51 17.42 12.05
N GLY A 67 -26.10 16.25 12.31
CA GLY A 67 -27.08 16.06 13.40
C GLY A 67 -26.49 16.11 14.82
N ILE A 68 -25.30 16.69 14.99
CA ILE A 68 -24.61 16.80 16.27
C ILE A 68 -24.30 18.26 16.60
N GLU A 69 -24.69 18.68 17.79
CA GLU A 69 -24.34 19.97 18.36
C GLU A 69 -23.06 19.83 19.17
N HIS A 70 -22.08 20.70 18.93
CA HIS A 70 -20.86 20.74 19.73
C HIS A 70 -21.12 21.68 20.91
N GLN A 71 -21.21 21.13 22.12
CA GLN A 71 -21.34 21.92 23.34
C GLN A 71 -19.95 22.26 23.88
N ILE A 72 -19.77 23.50 24.33
CA ILE A 72 -18.57 23.94 25.05
C ILE A 72 -19.00 24.18 26.49
N ASP A 73 -18.65 23.25 27.38
CA ASP A 73 -18.92 23.39 28.81
C ASP A 73 -17.93 24.38 29.42
N PHE A 74 -18.47 25.44 30.04
CA PHE A 74 -17.68 26.36 30.84
C PHE A 74 -17.78 25.98 32.32
N VAL A 75 -16.66 26.09 33.03
CA VAL A 75 -16.69 26.02 34.49
C VAL A 75 -17.43 27.26 35.02
N PRO A 76 -18.43 27.12 35.91
CA PRO A 76 -19.15 28.26 36.48
C PRO A 76 -18.20 29.28 37.11
N GLY A 77 -18.38 30.56 36.78
CA GLY A 77 -17.54 31.66 37.28
C GLY A 77 -16.28 31.95 36.45
N VAL A 78 -16.01 31.20 35.38
CA VAL A 78 -14.96 31.54 34.42
C VAL A 78 -15.43 32.63 33.47
N ALA A 79 -14.59 33.65 33.28
CA ALA A 79 -14.80 34.66 32.25
C ALA A 79 -14.27 34.16 30.91
N ILE A 80 -15.04 34.38 29.84
CA ILE A 80 -14.58 34.14 28.46
C ILE A 80 -13.41 35.09 28.18
N PRO A 81 -12.27 34.60 27.67
CA PRO A 81 -11.12 35.46 27.38
C PRO A 81 -11.50 36.50 26.30
N ASN A 82 -11.48 37.78 26.70
CA ASN A 82 -11.64 38.93 25.82
C ASN A 82 -10.31 39.70 25.72
N TRP A 83 -9.34 39.13 25.02
CA TRP A 83 -8.08 39.83 24.75
C TRP A 83 -8.21 40.68 23.49
N PRO A 84 -7.58 41.87 23.45
CA PRO A 84 -7.51 42.64 22.22
C PRO A 84 -6.83 41.79 21.15
N ALA A 85 -7.26 41.96 19.89
CA ALA A 85 -6.62 41.29 18.77
C ALA A 85 -5.12 41.57 18.77
N TYR A 86 -4.33 40.53 18.49
CA TYR A 86 -2.90 40.70 18.29
C TYR A 86 -2.66 41.59 17.06
N GLN A 87 -1.62 42.43 17.11
CA GLN A 87 -1.25 43.25 15.96
C GLN A 87 -0.57 42.38 14.90
N SER A 88 -1.22 42.21 13.75
CA SER A 88 -0.63 41.50 12.60
C SER A 88 0.38 42.40 11.86
N ASN A 89 1.42 41.81 11.26
CA ASN A 89 2.38 42.57 10.46
C ASN A 89 1.71 43.02 9.15
N PRO A 90 1.90 44.27 8.68
CA PRO A 90 1.28 44.75 7.44
C PRO A 90 1.60 43.91 6.20
N GLU A 91 2.73 43.20 6.15
CA GLU A 91 3.07 42.32 5.03
C GLU A 91 2.14 41.09 4.91
N GLU A 92 1.48 40.68 6.00
CA GLU A 92 0.53 39.56 6.03
C GLU A 92 -0.91 39.98 5.68
N THR A 93 -1.16 41.30 5.56
CA THR A 93 -2.46 41.88 5.21
C THR A 93 -2.42 42.37 3.76
N ASN A 94 -2.36 41.45 2.80
CA ASN A 94 -2.46 41.76 1.36
C ASN A 94 -3.54 40.90 0.67
#